data_AF-A0A851MF19-F1
#
_entry.id   AF-A0A851MF19-F1
#
_cell.length_a   1.000
_cell.length_b   1.000
_cell.length_c   1.000
_cell.angle_alpha   90.00
_cell.angle_beta   90.00
_cell.angle_gamma   90.00
#
_symmetry.space_group_name_H-M   'P 1'
#
loop_
_entity.id
_entity.type
_entity.pdbx_description
1 polymer ?
#
loop_
_entity_poly.entity_id
_entity_poly.type
_entity_poly.pdbx_seq_one_letter_code
_entity_poly.pdbx_strand_id
1 'polypeptide(L)'
;PGLQQPPGCWTVLSQDRVTVVLLAVGPELFLLDNTSCSSVVCSLTPSLPQEKLCEFNSTIRAPPKQMVWCTRPRSRQRAVVVAWERQLMVVGNSSECIRFVLDEDSHLVPELDGVRILSRTSHEFLHEIPEASQEIFRIASMAPGALLLEAQKEYEKESQKADEYLREIREQQLLPEAVGQCIEAAGYEHEPHTQKSLLRAASFGKCFLDKFPPESFVRMCQDLRVLNAIRDYQIGIPLTFTQYKQLTIEVLLDRLVLRRLYPLAIRICEFLRLPEIQGVSRILAHWACSKVQQKDKSDEEVAQAINHKLGDTPGISYSEIATRAYDCGRAELAIKLLEYEPRSGEQVPLLLKMKRSKLALGKAIESGDTDL
;
A
#
# COMPACT_ATOMS: atom_id res chain seq x y z
N PRO A 1 18.64 20.34 25.25
CA PRO A 1 18.98 21.70 25.75
C PRO A 1 17.71 22.39 26.27
N GLY A 2 17.72 23.07 27.43
CA GLY A 2 16.57 23.88 27.89
C GLY A 2 15.34 23.15 28.46
N LEU A 3 15.24 21.81 28.37
CA LEU A 3 14.14 21.05 28.98
C LEU A 3 14.46 20.72 30.44
N GLN A 4 13.68 21.25 31.38
CA GLN A 4 13.81 21.03 32.83
C GLN A 4 13.32 19.63 33.26
N GLN A 5 12.56 18.94 32.41
CA GLN A 5 11.94 17.64 32.66
C GLN A 5 11.77 16.88 31.33
N PRO A 6 11.75 15.54 31.32
CA PRO A 6 11.61 14.75 30.10
C PRO A 6 10.25 15.00 29.43
N PRO A 7 10.19 15.06 28.08
CA PRO A 7 8.92 15.26 27.39
C PRO A 7 7.98 14.06 27.55
N GLY A 8 6.68 14.33 27.66
CA GLY A 8 5.64 13.30 27.77
C GLY A 8 5.46 12.50 26.48
N CYS A 9 5.64 13.16 25.33
CA CYS A 9 5.76 12.51 24.03
C CYS A 9 6.51 13.42 23.05
N TRP A 10 6.98 12.85 21.94
CA TRP A 10 7.69 13.59 20.89
C TRP A 10 7.54 12.88 19.54
N THR A 11 7.78 13.61 18.46
CA THR A 11 7.79 13.09 17.09
C THR A 11 8.83 13.82 16.26
N VAL A 12 9.32 13.17 15.21
CA VAL A 12 10.34 13.71 14.31
C VAL A 12 9.80 13.73 12.90
N LEU A 13 9.97 14.85 12.22
CA LEU A 13 9.83 14.97 10.78
C LEU A 13 11.20 15.18 10.17
N SER A 14 11.60 14.26 9.30
CA SER A 14 12.78 14.42 8.47
C SER A 14 12.33 14.61 7.02
N GLN A 15 12.41 15.83 6.52
CA GLN A 15 12.03 16.18 5.15
C GLN A 15 13.09 17.10 4.54
N ASP A 16 13.55 16.81 3.33
CA ASP A 16 14.50 17.64 2.56
C ASP A 16 15.76 18.07 3.33
N ARG A 17 16.36 17.12 4.07
CA ARG A 17 17.55 17.32 4.95
C ARG A 17 17.32 18.21 6.17
N VAL A 18 16.09 18.62 6.44
CA VAL A 18 15.70 19.31 7.67
C VAL A 18 15.10 18.28 8.62
N THR A 19 15.63 18.21 9.84
CA THR A 19 15.06 17.41 10.94
C THR A 19 14.36 18.35 11.90
N VAL A 20 13.07 18.16 12.08
CA VAL A 20 12.23 18.91 13.02
C VAL A 20 11.74 17.94 14.07
N VAL A 21 12.05 18.21 15.34
CA VAL A 21 11.54 17.44 16.47
C VAL A 21 10.45 18.26 17.14
N LEU A 22 9.27 17.68 17.33
CA LEU A 22 8.18 18.28 18.07
C LEU A 22 7.97 17.47 19.35
N LEU A 23 7.96 18.12 20.51
CA LEU A 23 7.88 17.47 21.81
C LEU A 23 6.88 18.16 22.72
N ALA A 24 6.23 17.40 23.60
CA ALA A 24 5.31 17.90 24.60
C ALA A 24 5.95 17.87 26.00
N VAL A 25 5.91 18.97 26.74
CA VAL A 25 6.23 18.98 28.18
C VAL A 25 5.02 19.51 28.93
N GLY A 26 4.33 18.62 29.66
CA GLY A 26 3.04 18.96 30.25
C GLY A 26 2.02 19.31 29.15
N PRO A 27 1.29 20.44 29.26
CA PRO A 27 0.34 20.89 28.24
C PRO A 27 0.99 21.68 27.08
N GLU A 28 2.29 22.00 27.17
CA GLU A 28 2.99 22.84 26.19
C GLU A 28 3.70 22.00 25.11
N LEU A 29 3.67 22.48 23.87
CA LEU A 29 4.35 21.87 22.72
C LEU A 29 5.56 22.71 22.30
N PHE A 30 6.69 22.06 22.01
CA PHE A 30 7.95 22.69 21.65
C PHE A 30 8.49 22.12 20.35
N LEU A 31 9.07 22.97 19.52
CA LEU A 31 9.70 22.59 18.27
C LEU A 31 11.21 22.79 18.39
N LEU A 32 11.94 21.71 18.15
CA LEU A 32 13.39 21.57 18.19
C LEU A 32 13.88 21.50 16.74
N ASP A 33 14.84 22.34 16.39
CA ASP A 33 15.63 22.21 15.15
C ASP A 33 17.07 21.80 15.49
N ASN A 34 17.90 21.53 14.46
CA ASN A 34 19.29 21.09 14.62
C ASN A 34 20.20 22.09 15.38
N THR A 35 19.71 23.28 15.76
CA THR A 35 20.51 24.35 16.36
C THR A 35 19.95 24.91 17.67
N SER A 36 18.70 24.60 18.04
CA SER A 36 18.04 25.26 19.16
C SER A 36 16.90 24.44 19.78
N CYS A 37 16.70 24.64 21.09
CA CYS A 37 15.51 24.19 21.81
C CYS A 37 14.78 25.41 22.34
N SER A 38 13.75 25.82 21.62
CA SER A 38 13.04 27.05 21.92
C SER A 38 11.79 26.74 22.72
N SER A 39 11.73 27.31 23.94
CA SER A 39 10.55 27.26 24.79
C SER A 39 9.41 28.04 24.11
N VAL A 40 8.22 27.46 23.92
CA VAL A 40 7.05 28.19 23.44
C VAL A 40 6.50 29.00 24.63
N VAL A 41 7.13 30.15 24.90
CA VAL A 41 6.69 31.09 25.93
C VAL A 41 6.34 32.41 25.26
N CYS A 42 5.12 32.87 25.52
CA CYS A 42 4.66 34.20 25.15
C CYS A 42 5.43 35.23 26.00
N SER A 43 6.35 35.98 25.40
CA SER A 43 6.81 37.24 25.99
C SER A 43 7.04 38.29 24.91
N LEU A 44 6.53 39.49 25.21
CA LEU A 44 6.58 40.71 24.42
C LEU A 44 8.01 41.27 24.38
N THR A 45 8.96 40.60 23.73
CA THR A 45 10.25 41.23 23.38
C THR A 45 10.81 40.68 22.07
N PRO A 46 11.29 41.55 21.17
CA PRO A 46 11.76 41.14 19.86
C PRO A 46 13.23 40.74 19.94
N SER A 47 13.52 39.44 19.88
CA SER A 47 14.88 39.00 19.58
C SER A 47 14.87 37.83 18.61
N LEU A 48 15.26 38.15 17.37
CA LEU A 48 15.70 37.33 16.24
C LEU A 48 14.79 36.14 15.80
N PRO A 49 14.31 36.13 14.54
CA PRO A 49 13.36 35.14 14.07
C PRO A 49 14.08 33.84 13.71
N GLN A 50 14.08 32.88 14.63
CA GLN A 50 13.86 31.50 14.21
C GLN A 50 12.36 31.39 14.00
N GLU A 51 11.92 31.22 12.75
CA GLU A 51 10.49 31.20 12.39
C GLU A 51 9.77 30.08 13.14
N LYS A 52 9.18 30.42 14.28
CA LYS A 52 8.25 29.59 15.02
C LYS A 52 7.10 29.22 14.06
N LEU A 53 7.04 27.95 13.65
CA LEU A 53 6.11 27.49 12.61
C LEU A 53 4.64 27.72 13.01
N CYS A 54 4.26 27.37 14.24
CA CYS A 54 3.01 27.78 14.87
C CYS A 54 3.08 27.66 16.40
N GLU A 55 2.17 28.37 17.08
CA GLU A 55 1.86 28.18 18.50
C GLU A 55 0.41 27.76 18.62
N PHE A 56 0.13 26.70 19.38
CA PHE A 56 -1.22 26.19 19.54
C PHE A 56 -1.49 25.79 20.99
N ASN A 57 -2.57 26.34 21.56
CA ASN A 57 -3.04 25.98 22.90
C ASN A 57 -4.22 25.01 22.77
N SER A 58 -4.01 23.75 23.18
CA SER A 58 -5.02 22.69 23.10
C SER A 58 -6.21 22.90 24.03
N THR A 59 -6.10 23.80 25.03
CA THR A 59 -7.01 23.96 26.18
C THR A 59 -7.13 22.73 27.09
N ILE A 60 -6.49 21.61 26.73
CA ILE A 60 -6.48 20.36 27.51
C ILE A 60 -5.31 20.43 28.50
N ARG A 61 -5.63 20.32 29.79
CA ARG A 61 -4.62 20.37 30.86
C ARG A 61 -3.74 19.11 30.92
N ALA A 62 -4.29 17.96 30.51
CA ALA A 62 -3.55 16.71 30.49
C ALA A 62 -2.52 16.72 29.33
N PRO A 63 -1.30 16.20 29.54
CA PRO A 63 -0.34 16.04 28.46
C PRO A 63 -0.88 15.08 27.39
N PRO A 64 -0.57 15.29 26.10
CA PRO A 64 -0.91 14.35 25.05
C PRO A 64 -0.23 13.00 25.27
N LYS A 65 -0.91 11.92 24.89
CA LYS A 65 -0.36 10.56 24.92
C LYS A 65 0.54 10.30 23.71
N GLN A 66 0.19 10.86 22.56
CA GLN A 66 0.94 10.68 21.32
C GLN A 66 0.85 11.91 20.42
N MET A 67 1.91 12.13 19.66
CA MET A 67 1.98 13.12 18.60
C MET A 67 2.61 12.47 17.37
N VAL A 68 2.03 12.70 16.19
CA VAL A 68 2.59 12.23 14.92
C VAL A 68 2.38 13.29 13.84
N TRP A 69 3.32 13.39 12.91
CA TRP A 69 3.13 14.23 11.73
C TRP A 69 2.11 13.60 10.78
N CYS A 70 1.18 14.43 10.31
CA CYS A 70 0.32 14.05 9.17
C CYS A 70 1.06 14.41 7.90
N THR A 71 1.57 13.40 7.19
CA THR A 71 2.23 13.62 5.91
C THR A 71 1.21 14.06 4.88
N ARG A 72 1.50 15.17 4.18
CA ARG A 72 0.63 15.75 3.15
C ARG A 72 1.45 16.00 1.88
N PRO A 73 1.59 15.00 0.99
CA PRO A 73 2.59 15.03 -0.08
C PRO A 73 2.50 16.23 -1.03
N ARG A 74 1.30 16.78 -1.20
CA ARG A 74 1.03 17.92 -2.12
C ARG A 74 0.79 19.24 -1.40
N SER A 75 0.70 19.24 -0.07
CA SER A 75 0.43 20.44 0.71
C SER A 75 1.71 21.06 1.23
N ARG A 76 1.85 22.37 1.06
CA ARG A 76 2.93 23.15 1.69
C ARG A 76 2.70 23.34 3.19
N GLN A 77 1.48 23.11 3.64
CA GLN A 77 1.14 23.27 5.04
C GLN A 77 1.56 22.01 5.80
N ARG A 78 2.09 22.19 7.01
CA ARG A 78 2.42 21.08 7.91
C ARG A 78 1.25 20.85 8.86
N ALA A 79 1.02 19.60 9.25
CA ALA A 79 -0.03 19.26 10.20
C ALA A 79 0.46 18.18 11.15
N VAL A 80 0.08 18.30 12.41
CA VAL A 80 0.39 17.36 13.47
C VAL A 80 -0.92 16.81 14.01
N VAL A 81 -0.96 15.50 14.16
CA VAL A 81 -2.04 14.83 14.86
C VAL A 81 -1.60 14.61 16.30
N VAL A 82 -2.38 15.14 17.23
CA VAL A 82 -2.14 15.06 18.67
C VAL A 82 -3.27 14.26 19.28
N ALA A 83 -2.93 13.18 20.01
CA ALA A 83 -3.89 12.27 20.62
C ALA A 83 -3.81 12.26 22.15
N TRP A 84 -5.00 12.21 22.74
CA TRP A 84 -5.31 11.87 24.13
C TRP A 84 -6.15 10.58 24.14
N GLU A 85 -6.67 10.15 25.29
CA GLU A 85 -7.48 8.91 25.42
C GLU A 85 -8.59 8.81 24.38
N ARG A 86 -9.50 9.78 24.38
CA ARG A 86 -10.71 9.75 23.54
C ARG A 86 -10.86 11.00 22.69
N GLN A 87 -9.76 11.69 22.46
CA GLN A 87 -9.74 12.94 21.71
C GLN A 87 -8.51 13.00 20.83
N LEU A 88 -8.70 13.49 19.62
CA LEU A 88 -7.67 13.70 18.63
C LEU A 88 -7.81 15.10 18.04
N MET A 89 -6.69 15.80 17.89
CA MET A 89 -6.65 17.12 17.27
C MET A 89 -5.70 17.11 16.08
N VAL A 90 -6.13 17.70 14.97
CA VAL A 90 -5.26 18.03 13.84
C VAL A 90 -4.92 19.50 13.94
N VAL A 91 -3.64 19.78 14.16
CA VAL A 91 -3.09 21.11 14.35
C VAL A 91 -2.24 21.46 13.14
N GLY A 92 -2.63 22.52 12.44
CA GLY A 92 -1.87 23.07 11.30
C GLY A 92 -1.14 24.35 11.67
N ASN A 93 -0.90 25.19 10.65
CA ASN A 93 -0.30 26.51 10.82
C ASN A 93 -1.35 27.60 11.21
N SER A 94 -2.64 27.25 11.26
CA SER A 94 -3.72 28.16 11.66
C SER A 94 -3.97 28.14 13.17
N SER A 95 -4.64 29.17 13.68
CA SER A 95 -5.13 29.21 15.07
C SER A 95 -6.27 28.21 15.33
N GLU A 96 -6.88 27.69 14.27
CA GLU A 96 -7.95 26.72 14.33
C GLU A 96 -7.41 25.29 14.21
N CYS A 97 -8.00 24.37 14.97
CA CYS A 97 -7.73 22.94 14.89
C CYS A 97 -8.99 22.16 14.55
N ILE A 98 -8.81 21.00 13.90
CA ILE A 98 -9.90 20.04 13.71
C ILE A 98 -9.89 19.09 14.91
N ARG A 99 -11.04 18.91 15.56
CA ARG A 99 -11.18 18.04 16.73
C ARG A 99 -12.03 16.83 16.39
N PHE A 100 -11.56 15.66 16.79
CA PHE A 100 -12.25 14.39 16.67
C PHE A 100 -12.42 13.78 18.06
N VAL A 101 -13.57 13.18 18.30
CA VAL A 101 -13.85 12.38 19.50
C VAL A 101 -13.73 10.93 19.11
N LEU A 102 -12.97 10.15 19.88
CA LEU A 102 -12.75 8.73 19.64
C LEU A 102 -13.62 7.90 20.59
N ASP A 103 -14.16 6.80 20.06
CA ASP A 103 -14.95 5.87 20.85
C ASP A 103 -14.08 5.08 21.85
N GLU A 104 -12.86 4.74 21.44
CA GLU A 104 -11.88 3.99 22.22
C GLU A 104 -10.50 4.65 22.24
N ASP A 105 -9.69 4.28 23.24
CA ASP A 105 -8.25 4.55 23.26
C ASP A 105 -7.60 3.99 21.99
N SER A 106 -6.85 4.85 21.30
CA SER A 106 -6.30 4.55 19.98
C SER A 106 -4.81 4.89 19.88
N HIS A 107 -4.10 4.14 19.04
CA HIS A 107 -2.70 4.34 18.72
C HIS A 107 -2.55 4.92 17.31
N LEU A 108 -1.72 5.95 17.18
CA LEU A 108 -1.43 6.61 15.92
C LEU A 108 -0.21 6.00 15.26
N VAL A 109 -0.30 5.70 13.97
CA VAL A 109 0.83 5.27 13.14
C VAL A 109 0.97 6.23 11.97
N PRO A 110 2.07 6.99 11.86
CA PRO A 110 2.29 7.87 10.73
C PRO A 110 2.55 7.04 9.47
N GLU A 111 1.91 7.43 8.36
CA GLU A 111 2.07 6.85 7.04
C GLU A 111 2.53 7.95 6.05
N LEU A 112 2.87 7.55 4.83
CA LEU A 112 3.39 8.45 3.80
C LEU A 112 2.36 9.47 3.27
N ASP A 113 1.07 9.23 3.48
CA ASP A 113 -0.03 10.05 2.99
C ASP A 113 -1.13 10.26 4.03
N GLY A 114 -0.81 10.09 5.31
CA GLY A 114 -1.75 10.31 6.40
C GLY A 114 -1.32 9.67 7.70
N VAL A 115 -2.30 9.37 8.55
CA VAL A 115 -2.11 8.76 9.87
C VAL A 115 -3.14 7.66 10.06
N ARG A 116 -2.70 6.46 10.38
CA ARG A 116 -3.58 5.38 10.82
C ARG A 116 -3.91 5.55 12.30
N ILE A 117 -5.18 5.36 12.63
CA ILE A 117 -5.72 5.39 13.99
C ILE A 117 -6.19 3.96 14.28
N LEU A 118 -5.52 3.29 15.21
CA LEU A 118 -5.74 1.88 15.53
C LEU A 118 -6.31 1.77 16.94
N SER A 119 -7.54 1.28 17.07
CA SER A 119 -8.14 0.93 18.35
C SER A 119 -8.19 -0.59 18.52
N ARG A 120 -8.89 -1.09 19.55
CA ARG A 120 -9.07 -2.55 19.70
C ARG A 120 -10.04 -3.10 18.66
N THR A 121 -10.95 -2.26 18.16
CA THR A 121 -12.04 -2.69 17.26
C THR A 121 -12.08 -1.99 15.91
N SER A 122 -11.34 -0.89 15.73
CA SER A 122 -11.32 -0.10 14.49
C SER A 122 -9.91 0.13 13.95
N HIS A 123 -9.85 0.28 12.62
CA HIS A 123 -8.69 0.75 11.89
C HIS A 123 -9.16 1.86 10.96
N GLU A 124 -8.85 3.10 11.34
CA GLU A 124 -9.25 4.30 10.61
C GLU A 124 -8.03 4.96 9.98
N PHE A 125 -8.25 5.72 8.91
CA PHE A 125 -7.20 6.43 8.20
C PHE A 125 -7.56 7.90 8.07
N LEU A 126 -6.76 8.75 8.69
CA LEU A 126 -6.90 10.20 8.66
C LEU A 126 -5.91 10.75 7.63
N HIS A 127 -6.42 11.46 6.63
CA HIS A 127 -5.60 12.10 5.61
C HIS A 127 -6.22 13.41 5.13
N GLU A 128 -5.40 14.22 4.45
CA GLU A 128 -5.90 15.38 3.72
C GLU A 128 -6.69 14.92 2.49
N ILE A 129 -7.81 15.59 2.23
CA ILE A 129 -8.62 15.31 1.04
C ILE A 129 -7.76 15.59 -0.20
N PRO A 130 -7.52 14.61 -1.09
CA PRO A 130 -6.71 14.83 -2.28
C PRO A 130 -7.35 15.88 -3.19
N GLU A 131 -6.50 16.73 -3.80
CA GLU A 131 -6.94 17.84 -4.65
C GLU A 131 -7.90 17.40 -5.74
N ALA A 132 -7.60 16.30 -6.45
CA ALA A 132 -8.47 15.75 -7.49
C ALA A 132 -9.87 15.38 -6.97
N SER A 133 -9.98 14.81 -5.76
CA SER A 133 -11.28 14.52 -5.14
C SER A 133 -11.97 15.80 -4.66
N GLN A 134 -11.21 16.75 -4.12
CA GLN A 134 -11.74 18.04 -3.68
C GLN A 134 -12.31 18.85 -4.87
N GLU A 135 -11.59 18.92 -5.99
CA GLU A 135 -12.04 19.60 -7.20
C GLU A 135 -13.34 19.01 -7.74
N ILE A 136 -13.55 17.69 -7.65
CA ILE A 136 -14.77 17.06 -8.15
C ILE A 136 -15.94 17.18 -7.17
N PHE A 137 -15.71 16.91 -5.88
CA PHE A 137 -16.79 16.74 -4.90
C PHE A 137 -17.07 17.97 -4.04
N ARG A 138 -16.27 19.04 -4.14
CA ARG A 138 -16.57 20.28 -3.43
C ARG A 138 -17.93 20.82 -3.86
N ILE A 139 -18.69 21.31 -2.88
CA ILE A 139 -20.01 21.91 -3.10
C ILE A 139 -19.88 23.06 -4.10
N ALA A 140 -20.75 23.06 -5.12
CA ALA A 140 -20.77 24.02 -6.20
C ALA A 140 -19.43 24.14 -6.96
N SER A 141 -18.70 23.01 -7.08
CA SER A 141 -17.51 22.98 -7.92
C SER A 141 -17.85 23.15 -9.39
N MET A 142 -17.11 24.04 -10.05
CA MET A 142 -17.12 24.23 -11.51
C MET A 142 -15.83 23.69 -12.14
N ALA A 143 -15.10 22.82 -11.44
CA ALA A 143 -13.90 22.20 -11.98
C ALA A 143 -14.25 21.30 -13.19
N PRO A 144 -13.34 21.13 -14.18
CA PRO A 144 -13.62 20.36 -15.39
C PRO A 144 -14.09 18.93 -15.10
N GLY A 145 -13.44 18.24 -14.14
CA GLY A 145 -13.84 16.90 -13.71
C GLY A 145 -15.21 16.84 -13.04
N ALA A 146 -15.59 17.88 -12.27
CA ALA A 146 -16.91 17.98 -11.66
C ALA A 146 -18.00 18.11 -12.73
N LEU A 147 -17.80 19.01 -13.70
CA LEU A 147 -18.70 19.20 -14.83
C LEU A 147 -18.82 17.95 -15.69
N LEU A 148 -17.71 17.23 -15.91
CA LEU A 148 -17.73 15.97 -16.68
C LEU A 148 -18.49 14.86 -15.95
N LEU A 149 -18.36 14.80 -14.62
CA LEU A 149 -19.13 13.87 -13.78
C LEU A 149 -20.63 14.17 -13.86
N GLU A 150 -21.04 15.44 -13.79
CA GLU A 150 -22.44 15.83 -13.97
C GLU A 150 -22.95 15.59 -15.39
N ALA A 151 -22.13 15.87 -16.41
CA ALA A 151 -22.45 15.55 -17.80
C ALA A 151 -22.75 14.06 -17.99
N GLN A 152 -21.94 13.19 -17.37
CA GLN A 152 -22.14 11.74 -17.43
C GLN A 152 -23.40 11.29 -16.69
N LYS A 153 -23.72 11.88 -15.54
CA LYS A 153 -24.98 11.61 -14.81
C LYS A 153 -26.21 12.06 -15.60
N GLU A 154 -26.16 13.23 -16.23
CA GLU A 154 -27.26 13.71 -17.08
C GLU A 154 -27.41 12.88 -18.36
N TYR A 155 -26.29 12.36 -18.89
CA TYR A 155 -26.30 11.44 -20.03
C TYR A 155 -27.01 10.12 -19.67
N GLU A 156 -26.76 9.54 -18.49
CA GLU A 156 -27.47 8.34 -18.01
C GLU A 156 -28.98 8.59 -17.83
N LYS A 157 -29.40 9.85 -17.64
CA LYS A 157 -30.81 10.26 -17.56
C LYS A 157 -31.43 10.63 -18.91
N GLU A 158 -30.69 10.50 -20.01
CA GLU A 158 -31.11 10.93 -21.35
C GLU A 158 -31.48 12.42 -21.43
N SER A 159 -30.80 13.26 -20.63
CA SER A 159 -31.05 14.69 -20.50
C SER A 159 -30.16 15.51 -21.44
N GLN A 160 -30.74 16.52 -22.11
CA GLN A 160 -29.99 17.44 -22.97
C GLN A 160 -28.89 18.21 -22.22
N LYS A 161 -29.03 18.38 -20.89
CA LYS A 161 -28.02 19.05 -20.05
C LYS A 161 -26.64 18.41 -20.14
N ALA A 162 -26.56 17.12 -20.46
CA ALA A 162 -25.30 16.44 -20.69
C ALA A 162 -24.47 17.14 -21.79
N ASP A 163 -25.12 17.55 -22.88
CA ASP A 163 -24.47 18.25 -24.00
C ASP A 163 -24.12 19.70 -23.61
N GLU A 164 -24.92 20.37 -22.78
CA GLU A 164 -24.62 21.71 -22.25
C GLU A 164 -23.31 21.70 -21.45
N TYR A 165 -23.19 20.81 -20.47
CA TYR A 165 -21.95 20.66 -19.68
C TYR A 165 -20.76 20.25 -20.54
N LEU A 166 -20.96 19.33 -21.48
CA LEU A 166 -19.87 18.87 -22.35
C LEU A 166 -19.37 20.00 -23.26
N ARG A 167 -20.27 20.82 -23.80
CA ARG A 167 -19.91 22.01 -24.60
C ARG A 167 -19.12 23.01 -23.78
N GLU A 168 -19.55 23.31 -22.55
CA GLU A 168 -18.83 24.22 -21.64
C GLU A 168 -17.37 23.79 -21.43
N ILE A 169 -17.14 22.51 -21.16
CA ILE A 169 -15.78 21.96 -20.97
C ILE A 169 -14.97 22.03 -22.28
N ARG A 170 -15.60 21.74 -23.43
CA ARG A 170 -14.93 21.71 -24.74
C ARG A 170 -14.58 23.10 -25.26
N GLU A 171 -15.45 24.09 -25.07
CA GLU A 171 -15.21 25.48 -25.46
C GLU A 171 -13.99 26.06 -24.74
N GLN A 172 -13.77 25.64 -23.48
CA GLN A 172 -12.60 26.00 -22.68
C GLN A 172 -11.37 25.12 -22.97
N GLN A 173 -11.49 24.10 -23.83
CA GLN A 173 -10.45 23.11 -24.15
C GLN A 173 -9.95 22.30 -22.93
N LEU A 174 -10.78 22.15 -21.89
CA LEU A 174 -10.42 21.50 -20.62
C LEU A 174 -10.81 20.01 -20.56
N LEU A 175 -11.30 19.43 -21.66
CA LEU A 175 -11.77 18.05 -21.68
C LEU A 175 -10.69 17.01 -21.34
N PRO A 176 -9.43 17.12 -21.82
CA PRO A 176 -8.35 16.22 -21.40
C PRO A 176 -8.09 16.27 -19.89
N GLU A 177 -8.12 17.47 -19.31
CA GLU A 177 -7.95 17.70 -17.87
C GLU A 177 -9.10 17.09 -17.07
N ALA A 178 -10.34 17.31 -17.50
CA ALA A 178 -11.53 16.73 -16.88
C ALA A 178 -11.46 15.19 -16.81
N VAL A 179 -11.06 14.55 -17.92
CA VAL A 179 -10.87 13.09 -17.96
C VAL A 179 -9.75 12.67 -17.00
N GLY A 180 -8.63 13.41 -16.97
CA GLY A 180 -7.51 13.17 -16.06
C GLY A 180 -7.92 13.27 -14.58
N GLN A 181 -8.62 14.34 -14.19
CA GLN A 181 -9.13 14.55 -12.83
C GLN A 181 -10.04 13.41 -12.39
N CYS A 182 -10.98 12.98 -13.23
CA CYS A 182 -11.86 11.83 -12.93
C CYS A 182 -11.09 10.53 -12.74
N ILE A 183 -10.08 10.25 -13.58
CA ILE A 183 -9.23 9.06 -13.43
C ILE A 183 -8.44 9.13 -12.12
N GLU A 184 -7.82 10.26 -11.83
CA GLU A 184 -7.00 10.44 -10.64
C GLU A 184 -7.82 10.37 -9.35
N ALA A 185 -8.95 11.08 -9.28
CA ALA A 185 -9.86 11.04 -8.14
C ALA A 185 -10.33 9.62 -7.84
N ALA A 186 -10.61 8.81 -8.87
CA ALA A 186 -11.02 7.42 -8.68
C ALA A 186 -9.98 6.60 -7.90
N GLY A 187 -8.68 6.92 -8.03
CA GLY A 187 -7.61 6.28 -7.27
C GLY A 187 -7.70 6.53 -5.76
N TYR A 188 -8.14 7.72 -5.36
CA TYR A 188 -8.20 8.12 -3.96
C TYR A 188 -9.50 7.70 -3.26
N GLU A 189 -10.56 7.41 -4.02
CA GLU A 189 -11.80 6.91 -3.45
C GLU A 189 -11.68 5.45 -2.99
N HIS A 190 -12.34 5.12 -1.88
CA HIS A 190 -12.38 3.76 -1.33
C HIS A 190 -13.64 2.98 -1.72
N GLU A 191 -14.75 3.68 -1.98
CA GLU A 191 -16.02 3.03 -2.31
C GLU A 191 -16.06 2.60 -3.78
N PRO A 192 -16.28 1.30 -4.08
CA PRO A 192 -16.30 0.82 -5.48
C PRO A 192 -17.37 1.47 -6.36
N HIS A 193 -18.48 1.94 -5.77
CA HIS A 193 -19.52 2.66 -6.50
C HIS A 193 -18.98 4.01 -7.02
N THR A 194 -18.39 4.81 -6.15
CA THR A 194 -17.84 6.14 -6.46
C THR A 194 -16.67 6.04 -7.45
N GLN A 195 -15.76 5.08 -7.23
CA GLN A 195 -14.68 4.77 -8.17
C GLN A 195 -15.21 4.47 -9.60
N LYS A 196 -16.27 3.65 -9.71
CA LYS A 196 -16.89 3.33 -11.00
C LYS A 196 -17.56 4.54 -11.63
N SER A 197 -18.24 5.38 -10.84
CA SER A 197 -18.88 6.59 -11.36
C SER A 197 -17.85 7.55 -11.98
N LEU A 198 -16.74 7.78 -11.29
CA LEU A 198 -15.63 8.58 -11.80
C LEU A 198 -15.00 7.99 -13.07
N LEU A 199 -14.74 6.67 -13.08
CA LEU A 199 -14.22 6.00 -14.28
C LEU A 199 -15.22 5.98 -15.45
N ARG A 200 -16.54 5.96 -15.20
CA ARG A 200 -17.55 6.12 -16.25
C ARG A 200 -17.54 7.53 -16.82
N ALA A 201 -17.42 8.56 -15.98
CA ALA A 201 -17.27 9.94 -16.42
C ALA A 201 -16.02 10.12 -17.30
N ALA A 202 -14.88 9.58 -16.87
CA ALA A 202 -13.66 9.56 -17.69
C ALA A 202 -13.84 8.79 -19.00
N SER A 203 -14.51 7.63 -18.96
CA SER A 203 -14.80 6.83 -20.15
C SER A 203 -15.80 7.49 -21.10
N PHE A 204 -16.69 8.33 -20.59
CA PHE A 204 -17.62 9.15 -21.37
C PHE A 204 -16.86 10.30 -22.05
N GLY A 205 -16.07 11.06 -21.29
CA GLY A 205 -15.32 12.21 -21.81
C GLY A 205 -14.29 11.84 -22.88
N LYS A 206 -13.59 10.70 -22.72
CA LYS A 206 -12.58 10.28 -23.70
C LYS A 206 -13.15 10.01 -25.10
N CYS A 207 -14.45 9.73 -25.24
CA CYS A 207 -15.10 9.51 -26.54
C CYS A 207 -15.11 10.78 -27.41
N PHE A 208 -14.91 11.96 -26.82
CA PHE A 208 -14.91 13.25 -27.50
C PHE A 208 -13.50 13.83 -27.67
N LEU A 209 -12.45 13.02 -27.46
CA LEU A 209 -11.06 13.36 -27.69
C LEU A 209 -10.53 12.63 -28.93
N ASP A 210 -9.93 13.36 -29.87
CA ASP A 210 -9.38 12.78 -31.10
C ASP A 210 -8.19 11.84 -30.84
N LYS A 211 -7.40 12.14 -29.79
CA LYS A 211 -6.22 11.37 -29.37
C LYS A 211 -6.18 11.30 -27.85
N PHE A 212 -6.63 10.19 -27.29
CA PHE A 212 -6.52 9.92 -25.86
C PHE A 212 -5.58 8.72 -25.61
N PRO A 213 -4.49 8.89 -24.82
CA PRO A 213 -3.62 7.79 -24.44
C PRO A 213 -4.35 6.86 -23.45
N PRO A 214 -4.68 5.60 -23.82
CA PRO A 214 -5.50 4.72 -22.98
C PRO A 214 -4.77 4.21 -21.72
N GLU A 215 -3.45 4.36 -21.65
CA GLU A 215 -2.59 3.73 -20.66
C GLU A 215 -2.97 4.15 -19.23
N SER A 216 -3.21 5.44 -18.98
CA SER A 216 -3.57 5.96 -17.65
C SER A 216 -4.91 5.41 -17.16
N PHE A 217 -5.92 5.39 -18.04
CA PHE A 217 -7.25 4.87 -17.75
C PHE A 217 -7.22 3.36 -17.47
N VAL A 218 -6.57 2.58 -18.34
CA VAL A 218 -6.46 1.13 -18.20
C VAL A 218 -5.68 0.78 -16.93
N ARG A 219 -4.56 1.47 -16.68
CA ARG A 219 -3.75 1.25 -15.48
C ARG A 219 -4.51 1.56 -14.20
N MET A 220 -5.27 2.66 -14.16
CA MET A 220 -6.10 2.98 -13.00
C MET A 220 -7.17 1.90 -12.76
N CYS A 221 -7.83 1.42 -13.80
CA CYS A 221 -8.79 0.31 -13.69
C CYS A 221 -8.14 -0.96 -13.11
N GLN A 222 -6.93 -1.30 -13.56
CA GLN A 222 -6.17 -2.45 -13.07
C GLN A 222 -5.76 -2.27 -11.60
N ASP A 223 -5.19 -1.10 -11.27
CA ASP A 223 -4.73 -0.75 -9.93
C ASP A 223 -5.89 -0.81 -8.92
N LEU A 224 -7.05 -0.23 -9.26
CA LEU A 224 -8.24 -0.24 -8.40
C LEU A 224 -8.81 -1.65 -8.22
N ARG A 225 -8.77 -2.50 -9.25
CA ARG A 225 -9.23 -3.89 -9.11
C ARG A 225 -8.37 -4.66 -8.11
N VAL A 226 -7.06 -4.49 -8.16
CA VAL A 226 -6.12 -5.11 -7.21
C VAL A 226 -6.32 -4.53 -5.81
N LEU A 227 -6.36 -3.19 -5.69
CA LEU A 227 -6.58 -2.48 -4.42
C LEU A 227 -7.87 -2.93 -3.74
N ASN A 228 -8.98 -2.98 -4.45
CA ASN A 228 -10.25 -3.40 -3.88
C ASN A 228 -10.21 -4.86 -3.42
N ALA A 229 -9.54 -5.74 -4.15
CA ALA A 229 -9.42 -7.15 -3.76
C ALA A 229 -8.60 -7.32 -2.48
N ILE A 230 -7.52 -6.55 -2.29
CA ILE A 230 -6.68 -6.66 -1.09
C ILE A 230 -7.25 -5.90 0.12
N ARG A 231 -8.07 -4.87 -0.13
CA ARG A 231 -8.80 -4.10 0.90
C ARG A 231 -10.00 -4.86 1.47
N ASP A 232 -10.50 -5.88 0.77
CA ASP A 232 -11.58 -6.73 1.28
C ASP A 232 -11.27 -7.20 2.70
N TYR A 233 -12.26 -7.15 3.60
CA TYR A 233 -12.04 -7.40 5.03
C TYR A 233 -11.53 -8.82 5.33
N GLN A 234 -11.81 -9.80 4.45
CA GLN A 234 -11.28 -11.16 4.59
C GLN A 234 -9.77 -11.21 4.27
N ILE A 235 -9.28 -10.28 3.46
CA ILE A 235 -7.87 -10.11 3.13
C ILE A 235 -7.21 -9.15 4.11
N GLY A 236 -7.76 -7.96 4.34
CA GLY A 236 -7.31 -7.03 5.38
C GLY A 236 -5.95 -6.39 5.11
N ILE A 237 -5.69 -5.97 3.88
CA ILE A 237 -4.50 -5.16 3.51
C ILE A 237 -4.99 -3.76 3.07
N PRO A 238 -5.19 -2.82 4.01
CA PRO A 238 -5.80 -1.52 3.74
C PRO A 238 -4.77 -0.51 3.20
N LEU A 239 -4.26 -0.75 1.99
CA LEU A 239 -3.35 0.19 1.33
C LEU A 239 -4.13 1.35 0.69
N THR A 240 -3.62 2.57 0.84
CA THR A 240 -4.03 3.70 0.00
C THR A 240 -3.49 3.53 -1.42
N PHE A 241 -3.99 4.32 -2.38
CA PHE A 241 -3.43 4.30 -3.73
C PHE A 241 -1.97 4.73 -3.74
N THR A 242 -1.60 5.79 -3.01
CA THR A 242 -0.21 6.26 -2.88
C THR A 242 0.71 5.16 -2.33
N GLN A 243 0.29 4.50 -1.26
CA GLN A 243 1.03 3.38 -0.66
C GLN A 243 1.18 2.22 -1.62
N TYR A 244 0.13 1.87 -2.37
CA TYR A 244 0.19 0.82 -3.38
C TYR A 244 1.18 1.16 -4.52
N LYS A 245 1.22 2.41 -4.98
CA LYS A 245 2.18 2.83 -6.01
C LYS A 245 3.62 2.81 -5.52
N GLN A 246 3.86 3.18 -4.25
CA GLN A 246 5.20 3.17 -3.67
C GLN A 246 5.68 1.75 -3.31
N LEU A 247 4.78 0.87 -2.87
CA LEU A 247 5.11 -0.49 -2.43
C LEU A 247 5.61 -1.39 -3.57
N THR A 248 5.14 -1.15 -4.79
CA THR A 248 5.26 -2.02 -5.97
C THR A 248 4.45 -3.32 -5.90
N ILE A 249 4.23 -3.93 -7.07
CA ILE A 249 3.43 -5.15 -7.18
C ILE A 249 4.17 -6.37 -6.61
N GLU A 250 5.48 -6.42 -6.77
CA GLU A 250 6.33 -7.52 -6.30
C GLU A 250 6.28 -7.65 -4.78
N VAL A 251 6.39 -6.52 -4.06
CA VAL A 251 6.33 -6.53 -2.59
C VAL A 251 4.92 -6.82 -2.10
N LEU A 252 3.87 -6.38 -2.82
CA LEU A 252 2.50 -6.76 -2.50
C LEU A 252 2.31 -8.28 -2.61
N LEU A 253 2.78 -8.89 -3.69
CA LEU A 253 2.71 -10.33 -3.88
C LEU A 253 3.47 -11.07 -2.78
N ASP A 254 4.65 -10.60 -2.38
CA ASP A 254 5.43 -11.19 -1.29
C ASP A 254 4.66 -11.16 0.03
N ARG A 255 3.98 -10.05 0.34
CA ARG A 255 3.12 -9.95 1.53
C ARG A 255 1.95 -10.93 1.49
N LEU A 256 1.30 -11.11 0.34
CA LEU A 256 0.22 -12.09 0.17
C LEU A 256 0.73 -13.52 0.35
N VAL A 257 1.90 -13.82 -0.22
CA VAL A 257 2.57 -15.11 -0.15
C VAL A 257 2.98 -15.45 1.28
N LEU A 258 3.56 -14.50 2.03
CA LEU A 258 3.90 -14.67 3.45
C LEU A 258 2.66 -14.93 4.31
N ARG A 259 1.52 -14.33 3.96
CA ARG A 259 0.22 -14.59 4.59
C ARG A 259 -0.49 -15.84 4.06
N ARG A 260 0.15 -16.61 3.18
CA ARG A 260 -0.39 -17.83 2.54
C ARG A 260 -1.67 -17.60 1.72
N LEU A 261 -1.90 -16.38 1.24
CA LEU A 261 -3.01 -15.99 0.37
C LEU A 261 -2.70 -16.31 -1.10
N TYR A 262 -2.24 -17.53 -1.36
CA TYR A 262 -1.77 -17.97 -2.68
C TYR A 262 -2.81 -17.81 -3.80
N PRO A 263 -4.11 -18.17 -3.61
CA PRO A 263 -5.09 -18.05 -4.68
C PRO A 263 -5.28 -16.60 -5.17
N LEU A 264 -5.27 -15.64 -4.25
CA LEU A 264 -5.39 -14.23 -4.59
C LEU A 264 -4.12 -13.73 -5.31
N ALA A 265 -2.94 -14.08 -4.80
CA ALA A 265 -1.67 -13.69 -5.40
C ALA A 265 -1.54 -14.20 -6.85
N ILE A 266 -1.90 -15.47 -7.10
CA ILE A 266 -1.89 -16.06 -8.46
C ILE A 266 -2.87 -15.32 -9.38
N ARG A 267 -4.11 -15.07 -8.93
CA ARG A 267 -5.11 -14.33 -9.71
C ARG A 267 -4.64 -12.91 -10.06
N ILE A 268 -3.93 -12.24 -9.15
CA ILE A 268 -3.35 -10.92 -9.42
C ILE A 268 -2.27 -11.02 -10.49
N CYS A 269 -1.36 -11.99 -10.40
CA CYS A 269 -0.31 -12.22 -11.42
C CYS A 269 -0.89 -12.48 -12.82
N GLU A 270 -1.89 -13.36 -12.92
CA GLU A 270 -2.57 -13.68 -14.16
C GLU A 270 -3.30 -12.46 -14.73
N PHE A 271 -4.01 -11.71 -13.88
CA PHE A 271 -4.74 -10.51 -14.27
C PHE A 271 -3.81 -9.41 -14.81
N LEU A 272 -2.68 -9.18 -14.15
CA LEU A 272 -1.67 -8.20 -14.56
C LEU A 272 -0.75 -8.72 -15.67
N ARG A 273 -0.86 -10.01 -16.05
CA ARG A 273 -0.03 -10.69 -17.05
C ARG A 273 1.46 -10.56 -16.74
N LEU A 274 1.83 -10.77 -15.48
CA LEU A 274 3.24 -10.78 -15.08
C LEU A 274 3.97 -11.97 -15.72
N PRO A 275 5.26 -11.83 -16.06
CA PRO A 275 6.06 -12.95 -16.56
C PRO A 275 5.99 -14.15 -15.60
N GLU A 276 5.82 -15.36 -16.11
CA GLU A 276 5.56 -16.57 -15.30
C GLU A 276 6.61 -16.77 -14.19
N ILE A 277 7.89 -16.58 -14.53
CA ILE A 277 9.03 -16.70 -13.61
C ILE A 277 8.93 -15.72 -12.45
N GLN A 278 8.51 -14.47 -12.70
CA GLN A 278 8.41 -13.42 -11.69
C GLN A 278 7.06 -13.44 -10.94
N GLY A 279 6.04 -14.06 -11.55
CA GLY A 279 4.69 -14.16 -11.01
C GLY A 279 4.37 -15.55 -10.46
N VAL A 280 3.62 -16.34 -11.23
CA VAL A 280 2.97 -17.57 -10.77
C VAL A 280 3.97 -18.64 -10.33
N SER A 281 5.06 -18.87 -11.07
CA SER A 281 6.02 -19.94 -10.78
C SER A 281 6.69 -19.74 -9.42
N ARG A 282 7.09 -18.51 -9.10
CA ARG A 282 7.66 -18.15 -7.78
C ARG A 282 6.66 -18.37 -6.63
N ILE A 283 5.40 -17.98 -6.84
CA ILE A 283 4.34 -18.14 -5.82
C ILE A 283 4.09 -19.62 -5.54
N LEU A 284 4.05 -20.43 -6.60
CA LEU A 284 3.86 -21.87 -6.52
C LEU A 284 5.05 -22.59 -5.87
N ALA A 285 6.29 -22.18 -6.16
CA ALA A 285 7.48 -22.66 -5.46
C ALA A 285 7.39 -22.38 -3.95
N HIS A 286 7.01 -21.14 -3.56
CA HIS A 286 6.82 -20.82 -2.14
C HIS A 286 5.68 -21.61 -1.50
N TRP A 287 4.58 -21.84 -2.22
CA TRP A 287 3.49 -22.71 -1.77
C TRP A 287 3.99 -24.13 -1.50
N ALA A 288 4.77 -24.71 -2.41
CA ALA A 288 5.32 -26.05 -2.26
C ALA A 288 6.31 -26.12 -1.07
N CYS A 289 7.18 -25.12 -0.93
CA CYS A 289 8.07 -24.98 0.24
C CYS A 289 7.30 -24.84 1.57
N SER A 290 6.11 -24.23 1.57
CA SER A 290 5.22 -24.23 2.74
C SER A 290 4.51 -25.57 2.93
N LYS A 291 4.25 -26.32 1.86
CA LYS A 291 3.57 -27.62 1.87
C LYS A 291 4.46 -28.71 2.48
N VAL A 292 5.75 -28.72 2.13
CA VAL A 292 6.72 -29.70 2.68
C VAL A 292 6.90 -29.58 4.20
N GLN A 293 6.61 -28.41 4.78
CA GLN A 293 6.69 -28.17 6.23
C GLN A 293 5.53 -28.77 7.04
N GLN A 294 4.48 -29.27 6.37
CA GLN A 294 3.31 -29.88 7.03
C GLN A 294 3.67 -31.26 7.60
N LYS A 295 3.76 -31.36 8.92
CA LYS A 295 4.15 -32.61 9.64
C LYS A 295 2.98 -33.57 9.86
N ASP A 296 1.76 -33.11 9.66
CA ASP A 296 0.51 -33.87 9.84
C ASP A 296 0.18 -34.82 8.66
N LYS A 297 0.95 -34.76 7.57
CA LYS A 297 0.69 -35.52 6.34
C LYS A 297 1.86 -36.41 5.97
N SER A 298 1.56 -37.55 5.37
CA SER A 298 2.58 -38.49 4.90
C SER A 298 3.44 -37.87 3.79
N ASP A 299 4.69 -38.34 3.68
CA ASP A 299 5.61 -37.89 2.61
C ASP A 299 5.05 -38.21 1.21
N GLU A 300 4.30 -39.30 1.06
CA GLU A 300 3.66 -39.69 -0.21
C GLU A 300 2.56 -38.70 -0.61
N GLU A 301 1.63 -38.39 0.30
CA GLU A 301 0.53 -37.45 0.02
C GLU A 301 1.05 -36.06 -0.33
N VAL A 302 2.12 -35.61 0.34
CA VAL A 302 2.72 -34.30 0.07
C VAL A 302 3.40 -34.28 -1.30
N ALA A 303 4.17 -35.33 -1.64
CA ALA A 303 4.83 -35.43 -2.94
C ALA A 303 3.82 -35.44 -4.08
N GLN A 304 2.78 -36.27 -3.99
CA GLN A 304 1.72 -36.35 -5.00
C GLN A 304 0.96 -35.03 -5.16
N ALA A 305 0.62 -34.37 -4.05
CA ALA A 305 -0.08 -33.09 -4.10
C ALA A 305 0.76 -31.96 -4.73
N ILE A 306 2.07 -31.95 -4.46
CA ILE A 306 2.99 -31.00 -5.08
C ILE A 306 3.10 -31.30 -6.58
N ASN A 307 3.37 -32.55 -6.97
CA ASN A 307 3.51 -32.93 -8.37
C ASN A 307 2.22 -32.68 -9.18
N HIS A 308 1.06 -33.00 -8.62
CA HIS A 308 -0.22 -32.76 -9.27
C HIS A 308 -0.47 -31.27 -9.57
N LYS A 309 0.05 -30.36 -8.74
CA LYS A 309 -0.15 -28.92 -8.92
C LYS A 309 0.96 -28.25 -9.75
N LEU A 310 2.19 -28.76 -9.66
CA LEU A 310 3.36 -28.15 -10.30
C LEU A 310 3.80 -28.84 -11.59
N GLY A 311 3.38 -30.08 -11.83
CA GLY A 311 3.90 -30.94 -12.91
C GLY A 311 3.80 -30.31 -14.30
N ASP A 312 2.76 -29.53 -14.55
CA ASP A 312 2.54 -28.84 -15.84
C ASP A 312 3.05 -27.39 -15.85
N THR A 313 3.63 -26.90 -14.75
CA THR A 313 4.05 -25.50 -14.65
C THR A 313 5.50 -25.32 -15.07
N PRO A 314 5.79 -24.56 -16.14
CA PRO A 314 7.16 -24.34 -16.59
C PRO A 314 7.97 -23.48 -15.61
N GLY A 315 9.28 -23.74 -15.57
CA GLY A 315 10.25 -22.90 -14.85
C GLY A 315 10.31 -23.12 -13.34
N ILE A 316 9.68 -24.14 -12.78
CA ILE A 316 9.79 -24.48 -11.35
C ILE A 316 10.89 -25.53 -11.15
N SER A 317 11.80 -25.24 -10.22
CA SER A 317 12.86 -26.18 -9.79
C SER A 317 12.36 -27.05 -8.63
N TYR A 318 12.21 -28.34 -8.86
CA TYR A 318 11.92 -29.30 -7.80
C TYR A 318 13.12 -29.48 -6.86
N SER A 319 14.35 -29.23 -7.33
CA SER A 319 15.57 -29.28 -6.51
C SER A 319 15.52 -28.34 -5.30
N GLU A 320 14.97 -27.13 -5.45
CA GLU A 320 14.82 -26.15 -4.37
C GLU A 320 13.80 -26.63 -3.33
N ILE A 321 12.67 -27.17 -3.80
CA ILE A 321 11.60 -27.69 -2.95
C ILE A 321 12.08 -28.93 -2.17
N ALA A 322 12.81 -29.83 -2.84
CA ALA A 322 13.44 -31.01 -2.24
C ALA A 322 14.49 -30.62 -1.20
N THR A 323 15.32 -29.61 -1.48
CA THR A 323 16.27 -29.06 -0.50
C THR A 323 15.55 -28.58 0.75
N ARG A 324 14.44 -27.84 0.58
CA ARG A 324 13.64 -27.38 1.71
C ARG A 324 13.02 -28.54 2.50
N ALA A 325 12.56 -29.59 1.84
CA ALA A 325 12.04 -30.79 2.51
C ALA A 325 13.13 -31.48 3.35
N TYR A 326 14.35 -31.60 2.82
CA TYR A 326 15.50 -32.16 3.53
C TYR A 326 15.89 -31.33 4.75
N ASP A 327 15.96 -30.00 4.60
CA ASP A 327 16.25 -29.08 5.71
C ASP A 327 15.18 -29.13 6.83
N CYS A 328 13.96 -29.55 6.49
CA CYS A 328 12.88 -29.79 7.45
C CYS A 328 12.95 -31.20 8.10
N GLY A 329 13.97 -31.99 7.79
CA GLY A 329 14.17 -33.36 8.29
C GLY A 329 13.36 -34.44 7.56
N ARG A 330 12.73 -34.12 6.42
CA ARG A 330 11.92 -35.06 5.63
C ARG A 330 12.72 -35.62 4.45
N ALA A 331 13.71 -36.45 4.77
CA ALA A 331 14.63 -36.99 3.77
C ALA A 331 13.94 -37.84 2.69
N GLU A 332 12.94 -38.65 3.05
CA GLU A 332 12.22 -39.48 2.08
C GLU A 332 11.35 -38.64 1.13
N LEU A 333 10.62 -37.64 1.65
CA LEU A 333 9.93 -36.65 0.81
C LEU A 333 10.89 -35.93 -0.15
N ALA A 334 12.07 -35.53 0.32
CA ALA A 334 13.06 -34.85 -0.50
C ALA A 334 13.53 -35.73 -1.69
N ILE A 335 13.75 -37.03 -1.47
CA ILE A 335 14.09 -37.98 -2.54
C ILE A 335 12.94 -38.05 -3.56
N LYS A 336 11.70 -38.23 -3.10
CA LYS A 336 10.52 -38.32 -4.00
C LYS A 336 10.30 -37.07 -4.84
N LEU A 337 10.45 -35.89 -4.24
CA LEU A 337 10.32 -34.63 -4.97
C LEU A 337 11.40 -34.47 -6.04
N LEU A 338 12.60 -34.99 -5.77
CA LEU A 338 13.72 -34.91 -6.69
C LEU A 338 13.55 -35.82 -7.92
N GLU A 339 12.77 -36.90 -7.81
CA GLU A 339 12.40 -37.74 -8.96
C GLU A 339 11.58 -36.98 -10.00
N TYR A 340 10.89 -35.91 -9.61
CA TYR A 340 10.14 -35.05 -10.52
C TYR A 340 10.99 -33.93 -11.15
N GLU A 341 12.26 -33.76 -10.74
CA GLU A 341 13.15 -32.77 -11.34
C GLU A 341 13.64 -33.27 -12.71
N PRO A 342 13.36 -32.59 -13.83
CA PRO A 342 13.80 -33.05 -15.15
C PRO A 342 15.32 -32.92 -15.37
N ARG A 343 16.01 -32.03 -14.62
CA ARG A 343 17.44 -31.75 -14.80
C ARG A 343 18.29 -32.62 -13.88
N SER A 344 18.94 -33.64 -14.43
CA SER A 344 19.81 -34.54 -13.67
C SER A 344 20.96 -33.83 -12.96
N GLY A 345 21.49 -32.74 -13.53
CA GLY A 345 22.53 -31.91 -12.91
C GLY A 345 22.10 -31.21 -11.62
N GLU A 346 20.81 -31.02 -11.41
CA GLU A 346 20.25 -30.50 -10.15
C GLU A 346 19.92 -31.63 -9.15
N GLN A 347 19.72 -32.85 -9.63
CA GLN A 347 19.42 -34.03 -8.81
C GLN A 347 20.66 -34.55 -8.07
N VAL A 348 21.75 -34.80 -8.80
CA VAL A 348 22.94 -35.49 -8.28
C VAL A 348 23.57 -34.74 -7.09
N PRO A 349 23.81 -33.42 -7.13
CA PRO A 349 24.41 -32.70 -6.00
C PRO A 349 23.59 -32.81 -4.71
N LEU A 350 22.26 -32.75 -4.81
CA LEU A 350 21.39 -32.86 -3.65
C LEU A 350 21.39 -34.29 -3.08
N LEU A 351 21.35 -35.32 -3.92
CA LEU A 351 21.47 -36.72 -3.47
C LEU A 351 22.79 -36.98 -2.74
N LEU A 352 23.89 -36.39 -3.20
CA LEU A 352 25.18 -36.46 -2.52
C LEU A 352 25.15 -35.73 -1.17
N LYS A 353 24.56 -34.53 -1.10
CA LYS A 353 24.36 -33.79 0.17
C LYS A 353 23.53 -34.60 1.18
N MET A 354 22.58 -35.40 0.70
CA MET A 354 21.74 -36.30 1.49
C MET A 354 22.41 -37.65 1.81
N LYS A 355 23.69 -37.85 1.45
CA LYS A 355 24.47 -39.08 1.63
C LYS A 355 23.88 -40.31 0.93
N ARG A 356 23.16 -40.11 -0.18
CA ARG A 356 22.57 -41.19 -1.00
C ARG A 356 23.44 -41.50 -2.22
N SER A 357 24.72 -41.81 -2.01
CA SER A 357 25.72 -41.99 -3.09
C SER A 357 25.34 -43.02 -4.15
N LYS A 358 24.67 -44.12 -3.75
CA LYS A 358 24.20 -45.14 -4.70
C LYS A 358 23.12 -44.61 -5.65
N LEU A 359 22.17 -43.82 -5.13
CA LEU A 359 21.12 -43.20 -5.94
C LEU A 359 21.70 -42.08 -6.82
N ALA A 360 22.63 -41.29 -6.27
CA ALA A 360 23.33 -40.25 -7.02
C ALA A 360 24.09 -40.82 -8.23
N LEU A 361 24.85 -41.91 -8.03
CA LEU A 361 25.55 -42.60 -9.10
C LEU A 361 24.58 -43.16 -10.15
N GLY A 362 23.47 -43.74 -9.73
CA GLY A 362 22.43 -44.22 -10.65
C GLY A 362 21.90 -43.10 -11.55
N LYS A 363 21.62 -41.92 -10.97
CA LYS A 363 21.12 -40.75 -11.72
C LYS A 363 22.16 -40.11 -12.63
N ALA A 364 23.43 -40.08 -12.24
CA ALA A 364 24.54 -39.63 -13.10
C ALA A 364 24.72 -40.57 -14.31
N ILE A 365 24.64 -41.88 -14.10
CA ILE A 365 24.70 -42.84 -15.21
C ILE A 365 23.50 -42.67 -16.15
N GLU A 366 22.28 -42.52 -15.60
CA GLU A 366 21.06 -42.28 -16.39
C GLU A 366 21.11 -40.98 -17.21
N SER A 367 21.82 -39.95 -16.74
CA SER A 367 21.93 -38.68 -17.45
C SER A 367 22.90 -38.71 -18.63
N GLY A 368 23.83 -39.68 -18.65
CA GLY A 368 24.84 -39.79 -19.71
C GLY A 368 25.85 -38.63 -19.74
N ASP A 369 25.89 -37.83 -18.68
CA ASP A 369 26.81 -36.70 -18.53
C ASP A 369 28.07 -37.22 -17.82
N THR A 370 29.21 -37.17 -18.49
CA THR A 370 30.48 -37.71 -17.96
C THR A 370 31.08 -36.84 -16.86
N ASP A 371 30.64 -35.59 -16.74
CA ASP A 371 31.14 -34.64 -15.75
C ASP A 371 30.40 -34.75 -14.38
N LEU A 372 29.18 -35.31 -14.38
CA LEU A 372 28.35 -35.61 -13.20
C LEU A 372 28.71 -36.96 -12.56
#